data_AF-A0A483CR14-F1
#
_entry.id   AF-A0A483CR14-F1
#
_cell.length_a   1.000
_cell.length_b   1.000
_cell.length_c   1.000
_cell.angle_alpha   90.00
_cell.angle_beta   90.00
_cell.angle_gamma   90.00
#
_symmetry.space_group_name_H-M   'P 1'
#
loop_
_entity.id
_entity.type
_entity.pdbx_description
1 polymer ?
#
loop_
_entity_poly.entity_id
_entity_poly.type
_entity_poly.pdbx_seq_one_letter_code
_entity_poly.pdbx_strand_id
1 'polypeptide(L)'
;MHRSLVWHEVGVEGNLALLRGGLAEKADALDDGRERDLLLRWHGAVDAVLRGMDAIGTAVCPVVERDLGFSIERKEMFVLAFFQPSTRNLFSEIAVHFREGGCALSPADLDAMAHLPDAAEVLAWIGDAALKIGVLPAIWSPHLADAAGLSERRKHYESNANMGRLCDRWGLYEHRIHFDPPVPKGDTAHVKGTLVEAVLGIVFLQRGLTGVAEAAALLEPAAPIP
;
A
#
# COMPACT_ATOMS: atom_id res chain seq x y z
N MET A 1 18.80 -15.59 17.58
CA MET A 1 17.46 -15.01 17.82
C MET A 1 17.01 -14.39 16.50
N HIS A 2 16.11 -15.04 15.75
CA HIS A 2 15.54 -14.40 14.57
C HIS A 2 14.68 -13.24 15.06
N ARG A 3 14.97 -12.02 14.60
CA ARG A 3 14.02 -10.92 14.72
C ARG A 3 12.82 -11.29 13.85
N SER A 4 11.65 -11.44 14.45
CA SER A 4 10.40 -11.58 13.71
C SER A 4 10.15 -10.30 12.91
N LEU A 5 9.57 -10.44 11.73
CA LEU A 5 9.10 -9.30 10.94
C LEU A 5 7.91 -8.68 11.70
N VAL A 6 8.19 -7.66 12.51
CA VAL A 6 7.19 -6.95 13.31
C VAL A 6 7.08 -5.54 12.76
N TRP A 7 5.88 -5.17 12.36
CA TRP A 7 5.55 -3.79 12.01
C TRP A 7 5.03 -3.05 13.25
N HIS A 8 5.54 -1.85 13.48
CA HIS A 8 5.06 -0.95 14.51
C HIS A 8 4.14 0.10 13.87
N GLU A 9 2.93 0.23 14.41
CA GLU A 9 1.97 1.25 13.96
C GLU A 9 2.49 2.64 14.32
N VAL A 10 2.36 3.57 13.37
CA VAL A 10 2.76 4.97 13.52
C VAL A 10 1.55 5.85 13.83
N GLY A 11 0.33 5.30 13.80
CA GLY A 11 -0.90 6.04 14.07
C GLY A 11 -1.28 6.95 12.92
N VAL A 12 -1.20 6.47 11.68
CA VAL A 12 -1.36 7.26 10.44
C VAL A 12 -2.63 8.12 10.47
N GLU A 13 -3.78 7.52 10.78
CA GLU A 13 -5.06 8.23 10.79
C GLU A 13 -5.10 9.32 11.86
N GLY A 14 -4.62 9.02 13.07
CA GLY A 14 -4.54 9.98 14.17
C GLY A 14 -3.62 11.15 13.84
N ASN A 15 -2.45 10.87 13.26
CA ASN A 15 -1.50 11.90 12.85
C ASN A 15 -2.07 12.81 11.76
N LEU A 16 -2.76 12.23 10.76
CA LEU A 16 -3.45 13.01 9.73
C LEU A 16 -4.59 13.86 10.30
N ALA A 17 -5.37 13.33 11.24
CA ALA A 17 -6.45 14.08 11.88
C ALA A 17 -5.92 15.28 12.68
N LEU A 18 -4.86 15.08 13.47
CA LEU A 18 -4.16 16.16 14.19
C LEU A 18 -3.58 17.20 13.24
N LEU A 19 -2.91 16.75 12.18
CA LEU A 19 -2.32 17.64 11.19
C LEU A 19 -3.39 18.45 10.45
N ARG A 20 -4.51 17.82 10.06
CA ARG A 20 -5.65 18.51 9.44
C ARG A 20 -6.19 19.61 10.36
N GLY A 21 -6.45 19.29 11.63
CA GLY A 21 -6.94 20.28 12.61
C GLY A 21 -5.97 21.44 12.79
N GLY A 22 -4.68 21.15 13.02
CA GLY A 22 -3.67 22.18 13.24
C GLY A 22 -3.40 23.07 12.02
N LEU A 23 -3.49 22.54 10.80
CA LEU A 23 -3.39 23.34 9.58
C LEU A 23 -4.58 24.29 9.43
N ALA A 24 -5.80 23.83 9.72
CA ALA A 24 -7.00 24.67 9.66
C ALA A 24 -6.95 25.80 10.70
N GLU A 25 -6.66 25.47 11.97
CA GLU A 25 -6.59 26.44 13.06
C GLU A 25 -5.56 27.56 12.77
N LYS A 26 -4.40 27.21 12.21
CA LYS A 26 -3.40 28.19 11.80
C LYS A 26 -3.85 29.04 10.62
N ALA A 27 -4.48 28.44 9.62
CA ALA A 27 -4.95 29.18 8.46
C ALA A 27 -6.04 30.20 8.84
N ASP A 28 -6.89 29.86 9.82
CA ASP A 28 -7.94 30.74 10.35
C ASP A 28 -7.40 31.90 11.19
N ALA A 29 -6.20 31.75 11.76
CA ALA A 29 -5.52 32.80 12.53
C ALA A 29 -4.73 33.80 11.68
N LEU A 30 -4.60 33.55 10.37
CA LEU A 30 -3.87 34.39 9.43
C LEU A 30 -4.82 35.25 8.59
N ASP A 31 -4.39 36.46 8.25
CA ASP A 31 -5.04 37.26 7.22
C ASP A 31 -4.86 36.63 5.83
N ASP A 32 -5.65 37.08 4.86
CA ASP A 32 -5.52 36.64 3.47
C ASP A 32 -4.10 36.89 2.94
N GLY A 33 -3.48 35.84 2.40
CA GLY A 33 -2.11 35.90 1.93
C GLY A 33 -1.53 34.54 1.57
N ARG A 34 -0.31 34.56 1.04
CA ARG A 34 0.37 33.38 0.49
C ARG A 34 0.56 32.24 1.51
N GLU A 35 0.79 32.59 2.78
CA GLU A 35 0.97 31.61 3.85
C GLU A 35 -0.34 30.89 4.17
N ARG A 36 -1.44 31.66 4.31
CA ARG A 36 -2.78 31.09 4.48
C ARG A 36 -3.16 30.18 3.31
N ASP A 37 -2.92 30.61 2.08
CA ASP A 37 -3.19 29.80 0.88
C ASP A 37 -2.39 28.48 0.88
N LEU A 38 -1.13 28.52 1.34
CA LEU A 38 -0.30 27.32 1.45
C LEU A 38 -0.86 26.33 2.47
N LEU A 39 -1.22 26.81 3.67
CA LEU A 39 -1.81 25.97 4.72
C LEU A 39 -3.14 25.35 4.27
N LEU A 40 -4.00 26.10 3.59
CA LEU A 40 -5.26 25.59 3.06
C LEU A 40 -5.06 24.52 1.99
N ARG A 41 -4.03 24.64 1.14
CA ARG A 41 -3.68 23.58 0.17
C ARG A 41 -3.23 22.30 0.86
N TRP A 42 -2.35 22.41 1.87
CA TRP A 42 -1.94 21.22 2.63
C TRP A 42 -3.10 20.61 3.42
N HIS A 43 -3.96 21.44 4.02
CA HIS A 43 -5.19 20.97 4.66
C HIS A 43 -6.04 20.14 3.68
N GLY A 44 -6.28 20.68 2.47
CA GLY A 44 -7.02 19.96 1.43
C GLY A 44 -6.35 18.66 0.99
N ALA A 45 -5.02 18.61 0.92
CA ALA A 45 -4.27 17.41 0.58
C ALA A 45 -4.34 16.34 1.70
N VAL A 46 -4.18 16.72 2.96
CA VAL A 46 -4.34 15.83 4.13
C VAL A 46 -5.76 15.28 4.21
N ASP A 47 -6.76 16.13 3.97
CA ASP A 47 -8.16 15.73 3.96
C ASP A 47 -8.49 14.79 2.79
N ALA A 48 -7.84 14.96 1.64
CA ALA A 48 -7.92 14.01 0.53
C ALA A 48 -7.32 12.65 0.87
N VAL A 49 -6.19 12.61 1.60
CA VAL A 49 -5.61 11.35 2.11
C VAL A 49 -6.59 10.64 3.04
N LEU A 50 -7.14 11.35 4.04
CA LEU A 50 -8.11 10.78 4.99
C LEU A 50 -9.33 10.18 4.27
N ARG A 51 -9.90 10.87 3.28
CA ARG A 51 -10.97 10.31 2.45
C ARG A 51 -10.55 9.07 1.67
N GLY A 52 -9.32 9.05 1.15
CA GLY A 52 -8.75 7.89 0.49
C GLY A 52 -8.67 6.68 1.43
N MET A 53 -8.23 6.90 2.68
CA MET A 53 -8.18 5.85 3.70
C MET A 53 -9.55 5.28 4.02
N ASP A 54 -10.57 6.14 4.17
CA ASP A 54 -11.95 5.73 4.40
C ASP A 54 -12.51 4.91 3.21
N ALA A 55 -12.24 5.36 1.98
CA ALA A 55 -12.63 4.63 0.77
C ALA A 55 -11.95 3.25 0.68
N ILE A 56 -10.67 3.15 1.03
CA ILE A 56 -9.96 1.86 1.12
C ILE A 56 -10.63 0.96 2.16
N GLY A 57 -10.95 1.49 3.34
CA GLY A 57 -11.59 0.73 4.41
C GLY A 57 -12.99 0.22 4.06
N THR A 58 -13.76 1.01 3.32
CA THR A 58 -15.17 0.72 3.02
C THR A 58 -15.41 0.00 1.69
N ALA A 59 -14.57 0.23 0.68
CA ALA A 59 -14.75 -0.33 -0.66
C ALA A 59 -13.75 -1.46 -1.00
N VAL A 60 -12.49 -1.31 -0.58
CA VAL A 60 -11.41 -2.23 -1.00
C VAL A 60 -11.20 -3.35 0.00
N CYS A 61 -11.06 -3.03 1.28
CA CYS A 61 -10.78 -4.01 2.34
C CYS A 61 -11.82 -5.16 2.37
N PRO A 62 -13.13 -4.90 2.30
CA PRO A 62 -14.13 -5.99 2.33
C PRO A 62 -14.04 -6.92 1.12
N VAL A 63 -13.66 -6.39 -0.05
CA VAL A 63 -13.48 -7.18 -1.28
C VAL A 63 -12.28 -8.12 -1.14
N VAL A 64 -11.16 -7.60 -0.64
CA VAL A 64 -9.95 -8.38 -0.37
C VAL A 64 -10.21 -9.46 0.67
N GLU A 65 -10.81 -9.11 1.82
CA GLU A 65 -11.11 -10.05 2.90
C GLU A 65 -12.05 -11.17 2.46
N ARG A 66 -13.05 -10.86 1.63
CA ARG A 66 -13.95 -11.87 1.07
C ARG A 66 -13.20 -12.86 0.19
N ASP A 67 -12.32 -12.37 -0.68
CA ASP A 67 -11.57 -13.22 -1.60
C ASP A 67 -10.49 -14.05 -0.86
N LEU A 68 -9.89 -13.50 0.20
CA LEU A 68 -8.93 -14.18 1.06
C LEU A 68 -9.59 -15.15 2.06
N GLY A 69 -10.88 -14.96 2.37
CA GLY A 69 -11.62 -15.78 3.33
C GLY A 69 -11.27 -15.51 4.80
N PHE A 70 -10.60 -14.39 5.11
CA PHE A 70 -10.28 -13.97 6.47
C PHE A 70 -10.19 -12.45 6.60
N SER A 71 -10.35 -11.95 7.83
CA SER A 71 -10.25 -10.52 8.13
C SER A 71 -8.80 -10.09 8.32
N ILE A 72 -8.44 -8.96 7.72
CA ILE A 72 -7.16 -8.27 7.93
C ILE A 72 -7.20 -7.62 9.32
N GLU A 73 -6.31 -8.07 10.21
CA GLU A 73 -6.28 -7.63 11.61
C GLU A 73 -5.75 -6.20 11.77
N ARG A 74 -4.71 -5.86 11.01
CA ARG A 74 -4.00 -4.58 11.12
C ARG A 74 -4.42 -3.64 9.99
N LYS A 75 -5.51 -2.90 10.21
CA LYS A 75 -6.09 -2.01 9.20
C LYS A 75 -5.15 -0.87 8.77
N GLU A 76 -4.35 -0.33 9.70
CA GLU A 76 -3.34 0.68 9.36
C GLU A 76 -2.37 0.13 8.30
N MET A 77 -1.86 -1.08 8.50
CA MET A 77 -0.94 -1.73 7.56
C MET A 77 -1.57 -1.97 6.19
N PHE A 78 -2.87 -2.30 6.16
CA PHE A 78 -3.60 -2.41 4.91
C PHE A 78 -3.63 -1.10 4.15
N VAL A 79 -3.90 0.01 4.84
CA VAL A 79 -3.87 1.34 4.23
C VAL A 79 -2.46 1.73 3.77
N LEU A 80 -1.41 1.34 4.50
CA LEU A 80 -0.02 1.63 4.10
C LEU A 80 0.30 1.15 2.69
N ALA A 81 -0.23 0.00 2.28
CA ALA A 81 -0.01 -0.57 0.94
C ALA A 81 -0.44 0.34 -0.21
N PHE A 82 -1.26 1.38 0.05
CA PHE A 82 -1.82 2.26 -0.98
C PHE A 82 -1.04 3.57 -1.15
N PHE A 83 -0.13 3.92 -0.24
CA PHE A 83 0.68 5.14 -0.35
C PHE A 83 1.65 5.06 -1.52
N GLN A 84 1.62 6.08 -2.39
CA GLN A 84 2.51 6.20 -3.53
C GLN A 84 3.67 7.18 -3.26
N PRO A 85 4.80 7.08 -3.98
CA PRO A 85 5.96 7.95 -3.75
C PRO A 85 5.65 9.45 -3.73
N SER A 86 4.64 9.89 -4.48
CA SER A 86 4.24 11.30 -4.54
C SER A 86 3.70 11.87 -3.23
N THR A 87 3.27 11.04 -2.28
CA THR A 87 2.78 11.51 -0.98
C THR A 87 3.89 11.98 -0.05
N ARG A 88 5.14 11.55 -0.27
CA ARG A 88 6.30 11.96 0.54
C ARG A 88 6.45 13.49 0.58
N ASN A 89 6.31 14.12 -0.59
CA ASN A 89 6.57 15.55 -0.73
C ASN A 89 5.65 16.39 0.16
N LEU A 90 4.39 15.99 0.35
CA LEU A 90 3.45 16.68 1.24
C LEU A 90 4.02 16.81 2.65
N PHE A 91 4.42 15.70 3.26
CA PHE A 91 4.91 15.69 4.63
C PHE A 91 6.28 16.34 4.77
N SER A 92 7.16 16.16 3.78
CA SER A 92 8.47 16.82 3.73
C SER A 92 8.34 18.35 3.64
N GLU A 93 7.42 18.87 2.83
CA GLU A 93 7.17 20.30 2.71
C GLU A 93 6.65 20.90 4.02
N ILE A 94 5.69 20.23 4.65
CA ILE A 94 5.15 20.62 5.97
C ILE A 94 6.26 20.62 7.03
N ALA A 95 7.09 19.58 7.05
CA ALA A 95 8.22 19.47 7.99
C ALA A 95 9.24 20.59 7.81
N VAL A 96 9.54 20.97 6.55
CA VAL A 96 10.44 22.09 6.25
C VAL A 96 9.83 23.42 6.71
N HIS A 97 8.54 23.65 6.44
CA HIS A 97 7.86 24.88 6.81
C HIS A 97 7.77 25.08 8.32
N PHE A 98 7.45 24.02 9.07
CA PHE A 98 7.34 24.08 10.54
C PHE A 98 8.62 23.67 11.28
N ARG A 99 9.79 23.78 10.64
CA ARG A 99 11.08 23.40 11.26
C ARG A 99 11.35 24.17 12.56
N GLU A 100 10.94 25.43 12.61
CA GLU A 100 11.10 26.30 13.79
C GLU A 100 10.01 26.10 14.85
N GLY A 101 9.08 25.17 14.61
CA GLY A 101 8.01 24.80 15.52
C GLY A 101 6.63 25.25 15.05
N GLY A 102 5.63 24.95 15.88
CA GLY A 102 4.24 25.33 15.66
C GLY A 102 3.39 24.30 14.91
N CYS A 103 3.94 23.25 14.32
CA CYS A 103 3.11 22.17 13.76
C CYS A 103 2.35 21.42 14.87
N ALA A 104 1.17 20.86 14.52
CA ALA A 104 0.44 19.96 15.40
C ALA A 104 1.15 18.60 15.61
N LEU A 105 2.02 18.21 14.66
CA LEU A 105 2.83 17.01 14.75
C LEU A 105 4.27 17.34 15.15
N SER A 106 4.92 16.40 15.84
CA SER A 106 6.35 16.52 16.12
C SER A 106 7.17 16.35 14.83
N PRO A 107 8.42 16.85 14.78
CA PRO A 107 9.31 16.61 13.64
C PRO A 107 9.53 15.11 13.36
N ALA A 108 9.54 14.27 14.40
CA ALA A 108 9.70 12.83 14.27
C ALA A 108 8.45 12.17 13.64
N ASP A 109 7.25 12.63 14.01
CA ASP A 109 6.01 12.12 13.42
C ASP A 109 5.90 12.54 11.95
N LEU A 110 6.25 13.79 11.61
CA LEU A 110 6.28 14.25 10.22
C LEU A 110 7.28 13.47 9.37
N ASP A 111 8.45 13.16 9.93
CA ASP A 111 9.45 12.32 9.28
C ASP A 111 8.91 10.90 9.05
N ALA A 112 8.29 10.29 10.06
CA ALA A 112 7.64 8.97 9.90
C ALA A 112 6.55 9.00 8.81
N MET A 113 5.73 10.05 8.77
CA MET A 113 4.69 10.23 7.74
C MET A 113 5.29 10.41 6.33
N ALA A 114 6.47 11.02 6.20
CA ALA A 114 7.16 11.12 4.91
C ALA A 114 7.65 9.76 4.38
N HIS A 115 7.83 8.76 5.26
CA HIS A 115 8.30 7.42 4.90
C HIS A 115 7.18 6.39 4.68
N LEU A 116 5.90 6.77 4.68
CA LEU A 116 4.80 5.85 4.39
C LEU A 116 4.91 5.16 3.02
N PRO A 117 5.39 5.81 1.93
CA PRO A 117 5.62 5.11 0.67
C PRO A 117 6.72 4.03 0.77
N ASP A 118 7.74 4.24 1.60
CA ASP A 118 8.78 3.23 1.83
C ASP A 118 8.20 1.99 2.54
N ALA A 119 7.25 2.21 3.45
CA ALA A 119 6.52 1.13 4.09
C ALA A 119 5.73 0.29 3.08
N ALA A 120 5.04 0.95 2.14
CA ALA A 120 4.32 0.28 1.06
C ALA A 120 5.28 -0.58 0.20
N GLU A 121 6.45 -0.03 -0.14
CA GLU A 121 7.48 -0.73 -0.91
C GLU A 121 8.05 -1.95 -0.15
N VAL A 122 8.29 -1.82 1.16
CA VAL A 122 8.74 -2.94 1.99
C VAL A 122 7.69 -4.05 2.04
N LEU A 123 6.40 -3.72 2.16
CA LEU A 123 5.33 -4.71 2.10
C LEU A 123 5.31 -5.43 0.74
N ALA A 124 5.45 -4.69 -0.36
CA ALA A 124 5.53 -5.28 -1.69
C ALA A 124 6.72 -6.23 -1.83
N TRP A 125 7.90 -5.81 -1.35
CA TRP A 125 9.09 -6.64 -1.38
C TRP A 125 8.93 -7.95 -0.58
N ILE A 126 8.31 -7.88 0.60
CA ILE A 126 7.97 -9.07 1.40
C ILE A 126 6.99 -9.96 0.64
N GLY A 127 5.97 -9.39 0.02
CA GLY A 127 4.95 -10.12 -0.73
C GLY A 127 5.46 -10.80 -1.99
N ASP A 128 6.32 -10.14 -2.77
CA ASP A 128 6.99 -10.73 -3.93
C ASP A 128 7.81 -11.97 -3.51
N ALA A 129 8.61 -11.83 -2.45
CA ALA A 129 9.38 -12.95 -1.91
C ALA A 129 8.48 -14.08 -1.39
N ALA A 130 7.38 -13.73 -0.70
CA ALA A 130 6.44 -14.69 -0.18
C ALA A 130 5.66 -15.42 -1.29
N LEU A 131 5.24 -14.72 -2.35
CA LEU A 131 4.53 -15.29 -3.49
C LEU A 131 5.37 -16.35 -4.21
N LYS A 132 6.66 -16.07 -4.42
CA LYS A 132 7.61 -17.00 -5.06
C LYS A 132 7.67 -18.36 -4.37
N ILE A 133 7.52 -18.39 -3.04
CA ILE A 133 7.50 -19.62 -2.24
C ILE A 133 6.07 -20.14 -2.12
N GLY A 134 5.11 -19.24 -1.91
CA GLY A 134 3.70 -19.55 -1.71
C GLY A 134 3.06 -20.23 -2.92
N VAL A 135 3.52 -19.99 -4.14
CA VAL A 135 2.98 -20.70 -5.31
C VAL A 135 3.46 -22.15 -5.43
N LEU A 136 4.57 -22.52 -4.76
CA LEU A 136 5.19 -23.84 -4.92
C LEU A 136 4.23 -25.02 -4.67
N PRO A 137 3.36 -25.03 -3.65
CA PRO A 137 2.39 -26.11 -3.45
C PRO A 137 1.49 -26.37 -4.67
N ALA A 138 1.21 -25.35 -5.49
CA ALA A 138 0.37 -25.49 -6.69
C ALA A 138 1.14 -25.95 -7.93
N ILE A 139 2.45 -25.70 -8.01
CA ILE A 139 3.26 -25.93 -9.23
C ILE A 139 4.38 -26.96 -9.07
N TRP A 140 4.61 -27.43 -7.84
CA TRP A 140 5.62 -28.40 -7.49
C TRP A 140 5.24 -29.81 -7.95
N SER A 141 6.23 -30.54 -8.46
CA SER A 141 6.14 -31.96 -8.74
C SER A 141 7.37 -32.65 -8.13
N PRO A 142 7.21 -33.81 -7.47
CA PRO A 142 8.33 -34.57 -6.93
C PRO A 142 9.17 -35.25 -8.03
N HIS A 143 8.72 -35.24 -9.29
CA HIS A 143 9.44 -35.89 -10.39
C HIS A 143 10.52 -34.98 -10.98
N LEU A 144 11.75 -35.47 -11.05
CA LEU A 144 12.91 -34.73 -11.58
C LEU A 144 12.69 -34.23 -13.02
N ALA A 145 11.95 -34.99 -13.83
CA ALA A 145 11.60 -34.62 -15.20
C ALA A 145 10.82 -33.29 -15.29
N ASP A 146 10.07 -32.95 -14.24
CA ASP A 146 9.22 -31.75 -14.21
C ASP A 146 9.94 -30.52 -13.62
N ALA A 147 11.18 -30.69 -13.15
CA ALA A 147 11.95 -29.63 -12.50
C ALA A 147 12.25 -28.48 -13.46
N ALA A 148 12.54 -28.77 -14.73
CA ALA A 148 12.83 -27.77 -15.75
C ALA A 148 11.64 -26.83 -16.02
N GLY A 149 10.40 -27.30 -15.82
CA GLY A 149 9.19 -26.51 -16.03
C GLY A 149 8.78 -25.63 -14.84
N LEU A 150 9.41 -25.79 -13.67
CA LEU A 150 8.99 -25.10 -12.44
C LEU A 150 9.09 -23.58 -12.58
N SER A 151 10.20 -23.08 -13.12
CA SER A 151 10.42 -21.65 -13.33
C SER A 151 9.38 -21.04 -14.27
N GLU A 152 9.00 -21.75 -15.34
CA GLU A 152 7.98 -21.28 -16.26
C GLU A 152 6.60 -21.30 -15.62
N ARG A 153 6.21 -22.40 -14.93
CA ARG A 153 4.93 -22.45 -14.19
C ARG A 153 4.80 -21.31 -13.17
N ARG A 154 5.89 -20.99 -12.46
CA ARG A 154 5.94 -19.87 -11.51
C ARG A 154 5.67 -18.53 -12.19
N LYS A 155 6.34 -18.26 -13.32
CA LYS A 155 6.14 -17.01 -14.08
C LYS A 155 4.71 -16.81 -14.56
N HIS A 156 3.95 -17.87 -14.80
CA HIS A 156 2.55 -17.72 -15.21
C HIS A 156 1.70 -17.12 -14.09
N TYR A 157 1.90 -17.54 -12.84
CA TYR A 157 1.23 -16.97 -11.67
C TYR A 157 1.68 -15.52 -11.41
N GLU A 158 3.00 -15.27 -11.46
CA GLU A 158 3.64 -13.97 -11.22
C GLU A 158 3.51 -13.00 -12.40
N SER A 159 2.77 -13.35 -13.45
CA SER A 159 2.70 -12.51 -14.65
C SER A 159 1.97 -11.20 -14.38
N ASN A 160 2.47 -10.10 -14.96
CA ASN A 160 1.83 -8.78 -14.88
C ASN A 160 0.34 -8.81 -15.26
N ALA A 161 -0.05 -9.72 -16.17
CA ALA A 161 -1.44 -9.91 -16.56
C ALA A 161 -2.30 -10.47 -15.40
N ASN A 162 -1.81 -11.50 -14.70
CA ASN A 162 -2.54 -12.10 -13.58
C ASN A 162 -2.59 -11.13 -12.39
N MET A 163 -1.45 -10.53 -12.06
CA MET A 163 -1.35 -9.51 -11.00
C MET A 163 -2.27 -8.33 -11.31
N GLY A 164 -2.29 -7.85 -12.55
CA GLY A 164 -3.20 -6.80 -13.00
C GLY A 164 -4.67 -7.16 -12.83
N ARG A 165 -5.08 -8.38 -13.21
CA ARG A 165 -6.46 -8.85 -13.02
C ARG A 165 -6.85 -8.92 -11.54
N LEU A 166 -5.97 -9.39 -10.67
CA LEU A 166 -6.25 -9.44 -9.24
C LEU A 166 -6.31 -8.03 -8.64
N CYS A 167 -5.41 -7.15 -9.05
CA CYS A 167 -5.43 -5.73 -8.68
C CYS A 167 -6.75 -5.06 -9.05
N ASP A 168 -7.26 -5.30 -10.26
CA ASP A 168 -8.52 -4.75 -10.76
C ASP A 168 -9.73 -5.34 -10.02
N ARG A 169 -9.72 -6.66 -9.77
CA ARG A 169 -10.76 -7.34 -8.99
C ARG A 169 -10.86 -6.77 -7.57
N TRP A 170 -9.74 -6.47 -6.95
CA TRP A 170 -9.69 -5.85 -5.62
C TRP A 170 -9.87 -4.32 -5.66
N GLY A 171 -9.82 -3.70 -6.83
CA GLY A 171 -9.94 -2.25 -6.98
C GLY A 171 -8.77 -1.46 -6.42
N LEU A 172 -7.56 -2.05 -6.32
CA LEU A 172 -6.45 -1.42 -5.59
C LEU A 172 -5.95 -0.15 -6.28
N TYR A 173 -5.79 -0.20 -7.61
CA TYR A 173 -5.13 0.85 -8.39
C TYR A 173 -5.88 2.19 -8.34
N GLU A 174 -7.21 2.14 -8.37
CA GLU A 174 -8.08 3.32 -8.35
C GLU A 174 -8.15 3.97 -6.95
N HIS A 175 -7.79 3.23 -5.90
CA HIS A 175 -7.80 3.70 -4.52
C HIS A 175 -6.40 4.02 -3.97
N ARG A 176 -5.40 4.13 -4.85
CA ARG A 176 -4.06 4.58 -4.46
C ARG A 176 -4.13 5.97 -3.82
N ILE A 177 -3.32 6.18 -2.79
CA ILE A 177 -3.13 7.50 -2.19
C ILE A 177 -1.96 8.15 -2.91
N HIS A 178 -2.24 9.13 -3.77
CA HIS A 178 -1.24 9.80 -4.59
C HIS A 178 -1.63 11.26 -4.90
N PHE A 179 -0.63 12.05 -5.31
CA PHE A 179 -0.82 13.43 -5.78
C PHE A 179 -0.33 13.66 -7.22
N ASP A 180 0.05 12.58 -7.92
CA ASP A 180 0.48 12.65 -9.32
C ASP A 180 -0.67 13.10 -10.25
N PRO A 181 -0.34 13.70 -11.41
CA PRO A 181 -1.33 14.11 -12.40
C PRO A 181 -2.25 12.94 -12.83
N PRO A 182 -3.49 13.22 -13.27
CA PRO A 182 -4.48 12.20 -13.63
C PRO A 182 -4.06 11.32 -14.83
N VAL A 183 -3.05 11.74 -15.60
CA VAL A 183 -2.49 10.92 -16.68
C VAL A 183 -1.47 9.95 -16.06
N PRO A 184 -1.65 8.62 -16.20
CA PRO A 184 -0.68 7.65 -15.70
C PRO A 184 0.71 7.96 -16.26
N LYS A 185 1.65 8.26 -15.37
CA LYS A 185 3.06 8.30 -15.73
C LYS A 185 3.64 6.90 -15.50
N GLY A 186 4.10 6.25 -16.57
CA GLY A 186 4.83 4.98 -16.49
C GLY A 186 3.97 3.72 -16.65
N ASP A 187 4.56 2.59 -16.28
CA ASP A 187 3.98 1.26 -16.49
C ASP A 187 2.92 0.95 -15.42
N THR A 188 1.65 1.13 -15.79
CA THR A 188 0.49 0.80 -14.93
C THR A 188 0.51 -0.66 -14.49
N ALA A 189 1.01 -1.58 -15.32
CA ALA A 189 1.06 -2.99 -14.98
C ALA A 189 2.04 -3.25 -13.82
N HIS A 190 3.17 -2.55 -13.81
CA HIS A 190 4.14 -2.63 -12.72
C HIS A 190 3.52 -2.16 -11.39
N VAL A 191 2.85 -1.00 -11.38
CA VAL A 191 2.20 -0.48 -10.16
C VAL A 191 1.11 -1.43 -9.65
N LYS A 192 0.30 -2.00 -10.55
CA LYS A 192 -0.72 -2.98 -10.18
C LYS A 192 -0.08 -4.22 -9.53
N GLY A 193 1.05 -4.69 -10.07
CA GLY A 193 1.85 -5.76 -9.48
C GLY A 193 2.28 -5.44 -8.06
N THR A 194 2.94 -4.29 -7.87
CA THR A 194 3.43 -3.84 -6.57
C THR A 194 2.32 -3.72 -5.52
N LEU A 195 1.12 -3.27 -5.89
CA LEU A 195 -0.02 -3.20 -4.96
C LEU A 195 -0.48 -4.59 -4.51
N VAL A 196 -0.59 -5.54 -5.45
CA VAL A 196 -0.96 -6.92 -5.11
C VAL A 196 0.11 -7.56 -4.24
N GLU A 197 1.38 -7.36 -4.56
CA GLU A 197 2.50 -7.79 -3.74
C GLU A 197 2.41 -7.21 -2.33
N ALA A 198 2.12 -5.92 -2.17
CA ALA A 198 1.99 -5.31 -0.85
C ALA A 198 0.89 -5.98 -0.01
N VAL A 199 -0.26 -6.28 -0.62
CA VAL A 199 -1.34 -7.04 0.04
C VAL A 199 -0.87 -8.45 0.42
N LEU A 200 -0.17 -9.16 -0.48
CA LEU A 200 0.39 -10.48 -0.17
C LEU A 200 1.45 -10.44 0.94
N GLY A 201 2.20 -9.34 1.05
CA GLY A 201 3.11 -9.08 2.17
C GLY A 201 2.37 -9.03 3.51
N ILE A 202 1.20 -8.38 3.54
CA ILE A 202 0.31 -8.36 4.73
C ILE A 202 -0.21 -9.76 5.04
N VAL A 203 -0.65 -10.50 4.02
CA VAL A 203 -1.09 -11.90 4.18
C VAL A 203 0.03 -12.75 4.80
N PHE A 204 1.26 -12.60 4.31
CA PHE A 204 2.41 -13.30 4.86
C PHE A 204 2.68 -12.93 6.33
N LEU A 205 2.64 -11.65 6.68
CA LEU A 205 2.88 -11.19 8.05
C LEU A 205 1.81 -11.69 9.03
N GLN A 206 0.56 -11.84 8.58
CA GLN A 206 -0.56 -12.29 9.41
C GLN A 206 -0.71 -13.82 9.46
N ARG A 207 -0.56 -14.52 8.33
CA ARG A 207 -0.92 -15.94 8.14
C ARG A 207 0.24 -16.82 7.66
N GLY A 208 1.42 -16.24 7.46
CA GLY A 208 2.60 -16.94 6.96
C GLY A 208 2.45 -17.46 5.53
N LEU A 209 3.31 -18.41 5.16
CA LEU A 209 3.31 -19.01 3.81
C LEU A 209 2.02 -19.77 3.49
N THR A 210 1.30 -20.29 4.48
CA THR A 210 0.02 -20.98 4.26
C THR A 210 -1.05 -20.00 3.76
N GLY A 211 -1.12 -18.79 4.31
CA GLY A 211 -2.04 -17.77 3.81
C GLY A 211 -1.69 -17.33 2.38
N VAL A 212 -0.41 -17.21 2.06
CA VAL A 212 0.04 -16.87 0.70
C VAL A 212 -0.23 -18.02 -0.28
N ALA A 213 0.02 -19.26 0.16
CA ALA A 213 -0.68 -20.49 -0.20
C ALA A 213 -2.04 -20.30 -0.89
N GLU A 214 -2.99 -20.01 -0.03
CA GLU A 214 -4.41 -19.88 -0.34
C GLU A 214 -4.66 -18.69 -1.27
N ALA A 215 -3.99 -17.55 -1.03
CA ALA A 215 -4.13 -16.36 -1.85
C ALA A 215 -3.58 -16.54 -3.29
N ALA A 216 -2.50 -17.32 -3.47
CA ALA A 216 -1.89 -17.55 -4.77
C ALA A 216 -2.83 -18.27 -5.75
N ALA A 217 -3.82 -19.01 -5.26
CA ALA A 217 -4.87 -19.59 -6.09
C ALA A 217 -5.69 -18.51 -6.85
N LEU A 218 -5.78 -17.29 -6.33
CA LEU A 218 -6.44 -16.16 -7.01
C LEU A 218 -5.64 -15.66 -8.22
N LEU A 219 -4.36 -16.04 -8.32
CA LEU A 219 -3.45 -15.73 -9.42
C LEU A 219 -3.31 -16.88 -10.41
N GLU A 220 -4.13 -17.93 -10.29
CA GLU A 220 -4.09 -19.07 -11.19
C GLU A 220 -4.20 -18.61 -12.65
N PRO A 221 -3.32 -19.09 -13.55
CA PRO A 221 -3.40 -18.77 -14.97
C PRO A 221 -4.75 -19.22 -15.54
N ALA A 222 -5.36 -18.38 -16.38
CA ALA A 222 -6.52 -18.82 -17.14
C ALA A 222 -6.15 -20.09 -17.94
N ALA A 223 -7.04 -21.09 -17.95
CA ALA A 223 -6.82 -22.30 -18.72
C ALA A 223 -6.49 -21.92 -20.18
N PRO A 224 -5.48 -22.56 -20.81
CA PRO A 224 -5.21 -22.30 -22.22
C PRO A 224 -6.48 -22.61 -23.01
N ILE A 225 -6.90 -21.66 -23.85
CA ILE A 225 -8.01 -21.88 -24.79
C ILE A 225 -7.54 -23.01 -25.73
N PRO A 226 -8.30 -24.12 -25.83
CA PRO A 226 -7.92 -25.26 -26.66
C PRO A 226 -7.87 -24.93 -28.16
#